data_AF-A0A9X2LYF8-F1
#
_entry.id   AF-A0A9X2LYF8-F1
#
_cell.length_a   1.000
_cell.length_b   1.000
_cell.length_c   1.000
_cell.angle_alpha   90.00
_cell.angle_beta   90.00
_cell.angle_gamma   90.00
#
_symmetry.space_group_name_H-M   'P 1'
#
loop_
_entity.id
_entity.type
_entity.pdbx_description
1 polymer ?
#
loop_
_entity_poly.entity_id
_entity_poly.type
_entity_poly.pdbx_seq_one_letter_code
_entity_poly.pdbx_strand_id
1 'polypeptide(L)'
;MVKTWTDKRGAKDLDRTAKVGDVLWVVVDVEKRVAPYEDAQLASKFPVTHWSKVFGKPMVAGTVSAGDLVLKYGTVYSSQPPGLRDVASPSPQVAGPLGSDTERYLDETEIRGLEKQVREANDERRKTKRRGRWI
;
A
#
# COMPACT_ATOMS: atom_id res chain seq x y z
N MET A 1 -6.21 21.89 4.78
CA MET A 1 -6.59 21.22 6.03
C MET A 1 -7.50 20.05 5.66
N VAL A 2 -7.20 18.82 6.08
CA VAL A 2 -8.02 17.64 5.76
C VAL A 2 -9.32 17.75 6.55
N LYS A 3 -10.48 17.72 5.88
CA LYS A 3 -11.77 17.73 6.58
C LYS A 3 -12.00 16.34 7.18
N THR A 4 -12.41 16.32 8.45
CA THR A 4 -12.66 15.09 9.17
C THR A 4 -14.07 15.08 9.75
N TRP A 5 -14.66 13.90 9.79
CA TRP A 5 -15.95 13.66 10.40
C TRP A 5 -15.81 12.59 11.45
N THR A 6 -16.36 12.86 12.63
CA THR A 6 -16.39 11.96 13.77
C THR A 6 -17.77 12.03 14.44
N ASP A 7 -18.11 10.98 15.18
CA ASP A 7 -19.36 10.83 15.91
C ASP A 7 -20.64 10.85 15.06
N LYS A 8 -21.79 10.66 15.74
CA LYS A 8 -23.12 10.70 15.12
C LYS A 8 -23.45 12.04 14.45
N ARG A 9 -22.88 13.15 14.96
CA ARG A 9 -23.08 14.48 14.36
C ARG A 9 -22.28 14.63 13.07
N GLY A 10 -21.03 14.18 13.05
CA GLY A 10 -20.22 14.13 11.84
C GLY A 10 -20.80 13.20 10.79
N ALA A 11 -21.39 12.07 11.18
CA ALA A 11 -22.10 11.17 10.26
C ALA A 11 -23.24 11.90 9.50
N LYS A 12 -24.05 12.68 10.22
CA LYS A 12 -25.15 13.47 9.60
C LYS A 12 -24.63 14.60 8.72
N ASP A 13 -23.54 15.28 9.11
CA ASP A 13 -22.90 16.29 8.28
C ASP A 13 -22.33 15.68 6.99
N LEU A 14 -21.71 14.51 7.11
CA LEU A 14 -21.14 13.80 5.98
C LEU A 14 -22.21 13.35 4.98
N ASP A 15 -23.32 12.77 5.45
CA ASP A 15 -24.47 12.41 4.59
C ASP A 15 -25.05 13.63 3.84
N ARG A 16 -24.92 14.84 4.41
CA ARG A 16 -25.38 16.09 3.78
C ARG A 16 -24.38 16.71 2.82
N THR A 17 -23.09 16.55 3.08
CA THR A 17 -22.03 17.29 2.37
C THR A 17 -21.31 16.46 1.31
N ALA A 18 -21.28 15.13 1.46
CA ALA A 18 -20.66 14.23 0.50
C ALA A 18 -21.40 14.22 -0.83
N LYS A 19 -20.65 14.22 -1.93
CA LYS A 19 -21.15 14.21 -3.31
C LYS A 19 -20.67 12.96 -4.03
N VAL A 20 -21.41 12.58 -5.08
CA VAL A 20 -20.98 11.53 -5.99
C VAL A 20 -19.66 11.94 -6.65
N GLY A 21 -18.70 11.03 -6.65
CA GLY A 21 -17.33 11.27 -7.12
C GLY A 21 -16.34 11.64 -6.01
N ASP A 22 -16.82 12.01 -4.82
CA ASP A 22 -15.93 12.22 -3.67
C ASP A 22 -15.27 10.90 -3.25
N VAL A 23 -14.05 11.01 -2.72
CA VAL A 23 -13.29 9.89 -2.18
C VAL A 23 -13.10 10.10 -0.69
N LEU A 24 -13.71 9.23 0.10
CA LEU A 24 -13.58 9.21 1.54
C LEU A 24 -12.50 8.23 1.94
N TRP A 25 -11.85 8.51 3.06
CA TRP A 25 -10.76 7.69 3.58
C TRP A 25 -11.03 7.34 5.04
N VAL A 26 -10.70 6.12 5.43
CA VAL A 26 -10.73 5.68 6.83
C VAL A 26 -9.40 5.03 7.18
N VAL A 27 -9.05 5.05 8.46
CA VAL A 27 -7.88 4.32 8.96
C VAL A 27 -8.33 2.95 9.44
N VAL A 28 -7.59 1.92 9.06
CA VAL A 28 -7.81 0.54 9.49
C VAL A 28 -6.57 0.03 10.21
N ASP A 29 -6.77 -0.59 11.36
CA ASP A 29 -5.71 -1.24 12.11
C ASP A 29 -5.45 -2.64 11.55
N VAL A 30 -4.18 -3.01 11.41
CA VAL A 30 -3.76 -4.32 10.88
C VAL A 30 -3.29 -5.20 12.03
N GLU A 31 -3.80 -6.43 12.07
CA GLU A 31 -3.36 -7.43 13.06
C GLU A 31 -1.96 -7.94 12.72
N LYS A 32 -0.97 -7.43 13.45
CA LYS A 32 0.45 -7.76 13.27
C LYS A 32 0.79 -9.23 13.51
N ARG A 33 -0.04 -9.98 14.27
CA ARG A 33 0.16 -11.43 14.42
C ARG A 33 -0.08 -12.20 13.12
N VAL A 34 -0.96 -11.71 12.25
CA VAL A 34 -1.33 -12.36 10.99
C VAL A 34 -0.52 -11.81 9.82
N ALA A 35 -0.28 -10.49 9.79
CA ALA A 35 0.51 -9.83 8.77
C ALA A 35 1.65 -9.01 9.40
N PRO A 36 2.75 -9.65 9.85
CA PRO A 36 3.86 -8.96 10.50
C PRO A 36 4.56 -7.94 9.60
N TYR A 37 4.53 -8.19 8.29
CA TYR A 37 5.19 -7.41 7.25
C TYR A 37 4.41 -6.17 6.78
N GLU A 38 3.12 -6.07 7.12
CA GLU A 38 2.30 -4.90 6.78
C GLU A 38 2.53 -3.73 7.73
N ASP A 39 2.11 -2.52 7.39
CA ASP A 39 2.12 -1.40 8.35
C ASP A 39 1.07 -1.60 9.45
N ALA A 40 1.28 -1.07 10.65
CA ALA A 40 0.32 -1.25 11.77
C ALA A 40 -1.04 -0.59 11.49
N GLN A 41 -1.03 0.48 10.71
CA GLN A 41 -2.22 1.20 10.28
C GLN A 41 -2.13 1.47 8.79
N LEU A 42 -3.25 1.26 8.11
CA LEU A 42 -3.40 1.55 6.68
C LEU A 42 -4.59 2.46 6.45
N ALA A 43 -4.58 3.20 5.35
CA ALA A 43 -5.72 3.97 4.89
C ALA A 43 -6.54 3.15 3.90
N SER A 44 -7.86 3.12 4.04
CA SER A 44 -8.75 2.46 3.09
C SER A 44 -9.61 3.49 2.36
N LYS A 45 -9.67 3.32 1.04
CA LYS A 45 -10.35 4.24 0.11
C LYS A 45 -11.80 3.83 -0.12
N PHE A 46 -12.70 4.79 0.00
CA PHE A 46 -14.14 4.61 -0.10
C PHE A 46 -14.76 5.64 -1.05
N PRO A 47 -14.91 5.33 -2.35
CA PRO A 47 -15.52 6.25 -3.30
C PRO A 47 -17.04 6.33 -3.11
N VAL A 48 -17.59 7.55 -3.15
CA VAL A 48 -19.03 7.79 -3.20
C VAL A 48 -19.50 7.54 -4.63
N THR A 49 -20.17 6.41 -4.85
CA THR A 49 -20.48 5.92 -6.19
C THR A 49 -21.78 6.46 -6.75
N HIS A 50 -22.79 6.66 -5.90
CA HIS A 50 -24.10 7.12 -6.35
C HIS A 50 -24.91 7.72 -5.20
N TRP A 51 -26.03 8.36 -5.56
CA TRP A 51 -27.02 8.81 -4.60
C TRP A 51 -28.20 7.83 -4.57
N SER A 52 -28.51 7.27 -3.40
CA SER A 52 -29.68 6.40 -3.27
C SER A 52 -30.96 7.23 -3.18
N LYS A 53 -31.87 7.02 -4.13
CA LYS A 53 -33.22 7.61 -4.09
C LYS A 53 -34.07 7.03 -2.96
N VAL A 54 -33.84 5.77 -2.59
CA VAL A 54 -34.61 5.07 -1.55
C VAL A 54 -34.26 5.60 -0.17
N PHE A 55 -32.96 5.78 0.10
CA PHE A 55 -32.48 6.24 1.41
C PHE A 55 -32.26 7.75 1.49
N GLY A 56 -32.25 8.45 0.35
CA GLY A 56 -31.96 9.88 0.29
C GLY A 56 -30.55 10.22 0.78
N LYS A 57 -29.57 9.35 0.50
CA LYS A 57 -28.21 9.44 1.03
C LYS A 57 -27.14 9.13 -0.05
N PRO A 58 -25.94 9.70 0.09
CA PRO A 58 -24.80 9.33 -0.73
C PRO A 58 -24.31 7.94 -0.32
N MET A 59 -24.12 7.07 -1.30
CA MET A 59 -23.72 5.68 -1.11
C MET A 59 -22.27 5.47 -1.50
N VAL A 60 -21.58 4.70 -0.68
CA VAL A 60 -20.19 4.31 -0.86
C VAL A 60 -20.15 2.85 -1.28
N ALA A 61 -19.39 2.56 -2.34
CA ALA A 61 -19.19 1.20 -2.87
C ALA A 61 -20.50 0.40 -3.05
N GLY A 62 -21.61 1.07 -3.32
CA GLY A 62 -22.90 0.42 -3.56
C GLY A 62 -23.66 -0.08 -2.33
N THR A 63 -23.06 -0.10 -1.15
CA THR A 63 -23.54 -0.95 -0.03
C THR A 63 -23.84 -0.19 1.25
N VAL A 64 -23.10 0.87 1.57
CA VAL A 64 -23.24 1.64 2.82
C VAL A 64 -23.37 3.13 2.53
N SER A 65 -24.04 3.89 3.41
CA SER A 65 -24.06 5.36 3.24
C SER A 65 -22.71 5.96 3.64
N ALA A 66 -22.43 7.20 3.20
CA ALA A 66 -21.24 7.92 3.62
C ALA A 66 -21.20 8.10 5.15
N GLY A 67 -22.32 8.48 5.76
CA GLY A 67 -22.45 8.59 7.22
C GLY A 67 -22.28 7.26 7.96
N ASP A 68 -22.69 6.13 7.36
CA ASP A 68 -22.48 4.81 7.97
C ASP A 68 -20.98 4.47 8.11
N LEU A 69 -20.11 5.02 7.26
CA LEU A 69 -18.66 4.88 7.45
C LEU A 69 -18.19 5.47 8.77
N VAL A 70 -18.71 6.65 9.16
CA VAL A 70 -18.37 7.29 10.44
C VAL A 70 -18.85 6.43 11.60
N LEU A 71 -20.05 5.85 11.48
CA LEU A 71 -20.60 4.99 12.54
C LEU A 71 -19.84 3.66 12.67
N LYS A 72 -19.32 3.12 11.57
CA LYS A 72 -18.63 1.83 11.54
C LYS A 72 -17.14 1.92 11.86
N TYR A 73 -16.46 2.95 11.34
CA TYR A 73 -15.00 3.12 11.45
C TYR A 73 -14.59 4.27 12.37
N GLY A 74 -15.54 5.02 12.92
CA GLY A 74 -15.30 6.14 13.84
C GLY A 74 -14.93 7.43 13.12
N THR A 75 -13.75 7.51 12.52
CA THR A 75 -13.25 8.73 11.87
C THR A 75 -13.13 8.56 10.37
N VAL A 76 -13.72 9.51 9.62
CA VAL A 76 -13.63 9.58 8.15
C VAL A 76 -12.91 10.86 7.74
N TYR A 77 -12.05 10.76 6.74
CA TYR A 77 -11.22 11.84 6.21
C TYR A 77 -11.62 12.15 4.76
N SER A 78 -11.58 13.42 4.38
CA SER A 78 -11.87 13.88 3.01
C SER A 78 -10.74 13.61 2.01
N SER A 79 -9.56 13.26 2.50
CA SER A 79 -8.38 12.91 1.71
C SER A 79 -7.56 11.90 2.49
N GLN A 80 -6.63 11.23 1.82
CA GLN A 80 -5.74 10.27 2.46
C GLN A 80 -5.03 10.92 3.66
N PRO A 81 -5.10 10.33 4.87
CA PRO A 81 -4.35 10.82 6.01
C PRO A 81 -2.84 10.81 5.71
N PRO A 82 -2.12 11.89 6.06
CA PRO A 82 -0.69 11.97 5.76
C PRO A 82 0.09 10.89 6.52
N GLY A 83 1.06 10.28 5.84
CA GLY A 83 1.93 9.26 6.43
C GLY A 83 1.36 7.83 6.46
N LEU A 84 0.11 7.62 6.03
CA LEU A 84 -0.48 6.29 5.90
C LEU A 84 -0.54 5.84 4.45
N ARG A 85 -0.18 4.59 4.19
CA ARG A 85 -0.30 3.96 2.88
C ARG A 85 -1.73 3.48 2.62
N ASP A 86 -2.19 3.57 1.38
CA ASP A 86 -3.46 2.97 0.96
C ASP A 86 -3.35 1.44 1.02
N VAL A 87 -4.32 0.76 1.61
CA VAL A 87 -4.40 -0.70 1.72
C VAL A 87 -4.35 -1.39 0.35
N ALA A 88 -4.83 -0.72 -0.70
CA ALA A 88 -4.77 -1.24 -2.07
C ALA A 88 -3.39 -1.03 -2.73
N SER A 89 -2.50 -0.23 -2.13
CA SER A 89 -1.14 -0.05 -2.64
C SER A 89 -0.27 -1.26 -2.31
N PRO A 90 0.70 -1.60 -3.18
CA PRO A 90 1.63 -2.69 -2.92
C PRO A 90 2.24 -2.60 -1.52
N SER A 91 2.32 -3.75 -0.85
CA SER A 91 3.00 -3.86 0.44
C SER A 91 4.49 -3.54 0.27
N PRO A 92 5.17 -3.13 1.36
CA PRO A 92 6.63 -3.07 1.36
C PRO A 92 7.20 -4.39 0.82
N GLN A 93 8.05 -4.29 -0.19
CA GLN A 93 8.77 -5.44 -0.73
C GLN A 93 9.88 -5.79 0.24
N VAL A 94 9.52 -6.56 1.27
CA VAL A 94 10.50 -7.19 2.14
C VAL A 94 10.89 -8.51 1.51
N ALA A 95 12.20 -8.71 1.28
CA ALA A 95 12.69 -10.06 1.04
C ALA A 95 12.21 -10.92 2.21
N GLY A 96 11.58 -12.05 1.91
CA GLY A 96 11.09 -12.97 2.95
C GLY A 96 12.21 -13.30 3.93
N PRO A 97 11.88 -13.74 5.16
CA PRO A 97 12.89 -14.12 6.13
C PRO A 97 13.87 -15.08 5.46
N LEU A 98 15.14 -14.67 5.46
CA LEU A 98 16.24 -15.52 5.03
C LEU A 98 16.13 -16.83 5.84
N GLY A 99 16.07 -17.97 5.17
CA GLY A 99 15.94 -19.26 5.84
C GLY A 99 17.09 -19.50 6.82
N SER A 100 16.96 -20.49 7.70
CA SER A 100 18.07 -20.96 8.56
C SER A 100 19.34 -21.32 7.77
N ASP A 101 19.19 -21.55 6.47
CA ASP A 101 20.23 -22.06 5.58
C ASP A 101 21.08 -20.93 4.97
N THR A 102 20.87 -19.69 5.41
CA THR A 102 21.53 -18.50 4.83
C THR A 102 22.90 -18.24 5.46
N GLU A 103 23.19 -18.82 6.64
CA GLU A 103 24.54 -18.91 7.20
C GLU A 103 25.26 -20.18 6.71
N ARG A 104 25.19 -20.48 5.41
CA ARG A 104 26.02 -21.53 4.84
C ARG A 104 27.40 -20.95 4.54
N TYR A 105 28.43 -21.49 5.17
CA TYR A 105 29.81 -21.27 4.75
C TYR A 105 30.00 -21.81 3.33
N LEU A 106 30.47 -20.93 2.43
CA LEU A 106 30.86 -21.33 1.09
C LEU A 106 32.08 -22.24 1.17
N ASP A 107 32.04 -23.37 0.47
CA ASP A 107 33.23 -24.21 0.34
C ASP A 107 34.22 -23.60 -0.68
N GLU A 108 35.49 -24.06 -0.65
CA GLU A 108 36.53 -23.52 -1.54
C GLU A 108 36.19 -23.65 -3.03
N THR A 109 35.42 -24.68 -3.40
CA THR A 109 34.97 -24.95 -4.76
C THR A 109 33.95 -23.90 -5.21
N GLU A 110 32.99 -23.58 -4.35
CA GLU A 110 32.00 -22.53 -4.58
C GLU A 110 32.65 -21.14 -4.67
N ILE A 111 33.62 -20.86 -3.79
CA ILE A 111 34.40 -19.61 -3.85
C ILE A 111 35.12 -19.48 -5.18
N ARG A 112 35.84 -20.51 -5.63
CA ARG A 112 36.50 -20.51 -6.96
C ARG A 112 35.51 -20.35 -8.11
N GLY A 113 34.33 -20.97 -8.00
CA GLY A 113 33.26 -20.84 -9.00
C GLY A 113 32.79 -19.39 -9.14
N LEU A 114 32.54 -18.73 -8.00
CA LEU A 114 32.13 -17.32 -7.96
C LEU A 114 33.23 -16.40 -8.48
N GLU A 115 34.49 -16.62 -8.08
CA GLU A 115 35.63 -15.85 -8.58
C GLU A 115 35.80 -15.96 -10.10
N LYS A 116 35.55 -17.15 -10.67
CA LYS A 116 35.57 -17.38 -12.11
C LYS A 116 34.45 -16.59 -12.79
N GLN A 117 33.22 -16.69 -12.29
CA GLN A 117 32.06 -15.95 -12.85
C GLN A 117 32.28 -14.43 -12.82
N VAL A 118 32.83 -13.89 -11.73
CA VAL A 118 33.17 -12.46 -11.62
C VAL A 118 34.23 -12.07 -12.65
N ARG A 119 35.23 -12.92 -12.89
CA ARG A 119 36.28 -12.68 -13.88
C ARG A 119 35.72 -12.65 -15.30
N GLU A 120 34.89 -13.65 -15.65
CA GLU A 120 34.24 -13.74 -16.96
C GLU A 120 33.32 -12.53 -17.22
N ALA A 121 32.48 -12.16 -16.26
CA ALA A 121 31.60 -10.98 -16.37
C ALA A 121 32.40 -9.67 -16.56
N ASN A 122 33.53 -9.51 -15.87
CA ASN A 122 34.40 -8.36 -16.05
C ASN A 122 35.09 -8.33 -17.43
N ASP A 123 35.54 -9.49 -17.92
CA ASP A 123 36.15 -9.61 -19.24
C ASP A 123 35.14 -9.35 -20.37
N GLU A 124 33.91 -9.86 -20.24
CA GLU A 124 32.82 -9.51 -21.15
C GLU A 124 32.52 -8.02 -21.14
N ARG A 125 32.39 -7.40 -19.95
CA ARG A 125 32.17 -5.96 -19.82
C ARG A 125 33.29 -5.14 -20.48
N ARG A 126 34.55 -5.57 -20.36
CA ARG A 126 35.70 -4.95 -21.02
C ARG A 126 35.66 -5.11 -22.55
N LYS A 127 35.28 -6.30 -23.04
CA LYS A 127 35.12 -6.58 -24.48
C LYS A 127 33.99 -5.75 -25.09
N THR A 128 32.85 -5.63 -24.41
CA THR A 128 31.71 -4.81 -24.84
C THR A 128 32.08 -3.33 -24.92
N LYS A 129 32.81 -2.79 -23.92
CA LYS A 129 33.33 -1.42 -23.98
C LYS A 129 34.30 -1.18 -25.15
N ARG A 130 35.10 -2.18 -25.54
CA ARG A 130 36.00 -2.08 -26.69
C ARG A 130 35.26 -2.12 -28.04
N ARG A 131 34.14 -2.85 -28.14
CA ARG A 131 33.32 -2.93 -29.36
C ARG A 131 32.44 -1.70 -29.61
N GLY A 132 32.13 -0.92 -28.58
CA GLY A 132 31.38 0.34 -28.69
C GLY A 132 32.18 1.55 -29.22
N ARG A 133 33.42 1.34 -29.69
CA ARG A 133 34.28 2.39 -30.26
C ARG A 133 34.54 2.10 -31.73
N TRP A 134 33.52 2.25 -32.55
CA TRP A 134 33.66 2.55 -33.97
C TRP A 134 33.43 4.06 -34.13
N ILE A 135 34.53 4.81 -34.23
CA ILE A 135 34.62 6.12 -34.91
C ILE A 135 35.54 5.87 -36.09
#